data_AF-A0A194VZI0-F1
#
_entry.id   AF-A0A194VZI0-F1
#
_cell.length_a   1.000
_cell.length_b   1.000
_cell.length_c   1.000
_cell.angle_alpha   90.00
_cell.angle_beta   90.00
_cell.angle_gamma   90.00
#
_symmetry.space_group_name_H-M   'P 1'
#
loop_
_entity.id
_entity.type
_entity.pdbx_description
1 polymer ?
#
loop_
_entity_poly.entity_id
_entity_poly.type
_entity_poly.pdbx_seq_one_letter_code
_entity_poly.pdbx_strand_id
1 'polypeptide(L)'
;MAYRLVTQVVMIGTRVVGRAFAEAYKQASASSSYQRAQQKNGGAAPSGRANIASGMTLEEAVKILDVKPPQGGKVDMEEVMDRFKRLFDANDPQKGGSFYLQSKILRARERIEADTKPLQEKIAQEEELKEGWKPNIYKDR
;
A
#
# COMPACT_ATOMS: atom_id res chain seq x y z
N MET A 1 7.72 -37.21 45.02
CA MET A 1 7.12 -35.86 44.86
C MET A 1 7.54 -35.12 43.59
N ALA A 2 8.78 -35.28 43.08
CA ALA A 2 9.27 -34.53 41.90
C ALA A 2 8.56 -34.87 40.56
N TYR A 3 8.20 -36.14 40.32
CA TYR A 3 7.54 -36.55 39.07
C TYR A 3 6.15 -35.91 38.86
N ARG A 4 5.41 -35.63 39.94
CA ARG A 4 4.10 -34.95 39.87
C ARG A 4 4.24 -33.47 39.46
N LEU A 5 5.34 -32.84 39.88
CA LEU A 5 5.66 -31.46 39.55
C LEU A 5 6.09 -31.32 38.09
N VAL A 6 6.94 -32.25 37.61
CA VAL A 6 7.38 -32.29 36.21
C VAL A 6 6.20 -32.55 35.27
N THR A 7 5.33 -33.51 35.60
CA THR A 7 4.14 -33.81 34.78
C THR A 7 3.13 -32.68 34.74
N GLN A 8 2.95 -31.93 35.83
CA GLN A 8 2.10 -30.74 35.86
C GLN A 8 2.66 -29.59 35.01
N VAL A 9 3.96 -29.30 35.12
CA VAL A 9 4.62 -28.24 34.33
C VAL A 9 4.54 -28.55 32.83
N VAL A 10 4.78 -29.80 32.45
CA VAL A 10 4.66 -30.25 31.04
C VAL A 10 3.21 -30.10 30.56
N MET A 11 2.22 -30.62 31.30
CA MET A 11 0.82 -30.55 30.88
C MET A 11 0.28 -29.12 30.75
N ILE A 12 0.73 -28.19 31.59
CA ILE A 12 0.35 -26.78 31.53
C ILE A 12 1.09 -26.08 30.38
N GLY A 13 2.40 -26.34 30.23
CA GLY A 13 3.22 -25.76 29.17
C GLY A 13 2.71 -26.11 27.76
N THR A 14 2.33 -27.36 27.52
CA THR A 14 1.87 -27.81 26.20
C THR A 14 0.55 -27.15 25.79
N ARG A 15 -0.36 -26.86 26.73
CA ARG A 15 -1.66 -26.23 26.43
C ARG A 15 -1.51 -24.77 26.00
N VAL A 16 -0.61 -24.03 26.65
CA VAL A 16 -0.38 -22.60 26.35
C VAL A 16 0.33 -22.46 25.00
N VAL A 17 1.39 -23.25 24.79
CA VAL A 17 2.17 -23.24 23.55
C VAL A 17 1.32 -23.72 22.37
N GLY A 18 0.55 -24.80 22.53
CA GLY A 18 -0.33 -25.32 21.48
C GLY A 18 -1.42 -24.35 21.03
N ARG A 19 -2.03 -23.59 21.96
CA ARG A 19 -3.03 -22.56 21.60
C ARG A 19 -2.41 -21.40 20.84
N ALA A 20 -1.23 -20.92 21.26
CA ALA A 20 -0.53 -19.86 20.55
C ALA A 20 -0.17 -20.25 19.11
N PHE A 21 0.30 -21.49 18.89
CA PHE A 21 0.56 -21.99 17.54
C PHE A 21 -0.72 -22.15 16.70
N ALA A 22 -1.82 -22.63 17.28
CA ALA A 22 -3.09 -22.75 16.57
C ALA A 22 -3.69 -21.38 16.19
N GLU A 23 -3.60 -20.39 17.07
CA GLU A 23 -4.02 -19.01 16.79
C GLU A 23 -3.13 -18.36 15.73
N ALA A 24 -1.81 -18.54 15.81
CA ALA A 24 -0.89 -18.08 14.78
C ALA A 24 -1.15 -18.74 13.42
N TYR A 25 -1.43 -20.04 13.38
CA TYR A 25 -1.79 -20.75 12.15
C TYR A 25 -3.13 -20.27 11.57
N LYS A 26 -4.12 -20.01 12.44
CA LYS A 26 -5.40 -19.40 12.04
C LYS A 26 -5.20 -17.99 11.49
N GLN A 27 -4.33 -17.19 12.10
CA GLN A 27 -4.01 -15.84 11.60
C GLN A 27 -3.23 -15.88 10.28
N ALA A 28 -2.29 -16.81 10.11
CA ALA A 28 -1.54 -17.00 8.86
C ALA A 28 -2.43 -17.51 7.72
N SER A 29 -3.38 -18.39 8.00
CA SER A 29 -4.36 -18.87 7.01
C SER A 29 -5.42 -17.81 6.68
N ALA A 30 -5.84 -17.00 7.65
CA ALA A 30 -6.71 -15.85 7.41
C ALA A 30 -6.00 -14.79 6.55
N SER A 31 -4.79 -14.36 6.91
CA SER A 31 -4.06 -13.34 6.15
C SER A 31 -3.70 -13.79 4.73
N SER A 32 -3.41 -15.08 4.52
CA SER A 32 -3.19 -15.63 3.18
C SER A 32 -4.48 -15.77 2.36
N SER A 33 -5.62 -16.07 2.98
CA SER A 33 -6.92 -16.10 2.29
C SER A 33 -7.42 -14.70 1.92
N TYR A 34 -7.19 -13.68 2.75
CA TYR A 34 -7.44 -12.27 2.39
C TYR A 34 -6.58 -11.82 1.19
N GLN A 35 -5.30 -12.17 1.16
CA GLN A 35 -4.41 -11.89 0.02
C GLN A 35 -4.86 -12.62 -1.26
N ARG A 36 -5.27 -13.89 -1.13
CA ARG A 36 -5.76 -14.69 -2.26
C ARG A 36 -7.12 -14.22 -2.76
N ALA A 37 -7.98 -13.71 -1.88
CA ALA A 37 -9.27 -13.12 -2.23
C ALA A 37 -9.11 -11.78 -2.98
N GLN A 38 -8.17 -10.93 -2.57
CA GLN A 38 -7.80 -9.73 -3.35
C GLN A 38 -7.30 -10.08 -4.76
N GLN A 39 -6.55 -11.18 -4.89
CA GLN A 39 -6.05 -11.64 -6.18
C GLN A 39 -7.15 -12.20 -7.09
N LYS A 40 -8.23 -12.74 -6.53
CA LYS A 40 -9.34 -13.37 -7.29
C LYS A 40 -10.41 -12.37 -7.75
N ASN A 41 -10.46 -11.16 -7.17
CA ASN A 41 -11.47 -10.13 -7.47
C ASN A 41 -11.05 -9.11 -8.56
N GLY A 42 -10.15 -9.49 -9.48
CA GLY A 42 -9.92 -8.72 -10.72
C GLY A 42 -8.86 -7.62 -10.68
N GLY A 43 -8.02 -7.54 -9.64
CA GLY A 43 -6.99 -6.50 -9.49
C GLY A 43 -5.59 -6.86 -10.03
N ALA A 44 -5.44 -7.89 -10.86
CA ALA A 44 -4.14 -8.29 -11.41
C ALA A 44 -3.71 -7.42 -12.60
N ALA A 45 -3.66 -6.10 -12.39
CA ALA A 45 -2.74 -5.24 -13.14
C ALA A 45 -1.30 -5.56 -12.67
N PRO A 46 -0.25 -5.30 -13.46
CA PRO A 46 1.15 -5.59 -13.11
C PRO A 46 1.72 -4.75 -11.95
N SER A 47 0.86 -4.16 -11.10
CA SER A 47 1.20 -3.36 -9.92
C SER A 47 1.80 -4.16 -8.77
N GLY A 48 1.75 -5.51 -8.81
CA GLY A 48 2.41 -6.36 -7.81
C GLY A 48 3.92 -6.13 -7.70
N ARG A 49 4.58 -5.67 -8.77
CA ARG A 49 6.01 -5.30 -8.75
C ARG A 49 6.26 -3.93 -8.10
N ALA A 50 5.33 -2.99 -8.21
CA ALA A 50 5.41 -1.68 -7.55
C ALA A 50 5.21 -1.79 -6.03
N ASN A 51 4.39 -2.76 -5.59
CA ASN A 51 4.22 -3.08 -4.17
C ASN A 51 5.47 -3.74 -3.55
N ILE A 52 6.29 -4.44 -4.34
CA ILE A 52 7.54 -5.03 -3.84
C ILE A 52 8.68 -3.99 -3.80
N ALA A 53 8.69 -3.02 -4.73
CA ALA A 53 9.71 -1.97 -4.77
C ALA A 53 9.50 -0.83 -3.74
N SER A 54 8.24 -0.58 -3.34
CA SER A 54 7.91 0.48 -2.36
C SER A 54 7.37 -0.03 -1.02
N GLY A 55 6.82 -1.26 -0.98
CA GLY A 55 6.19 -1.83 0.21
C GLY A 55 5.03 -1.02 0.78
N MET A 56 4.46 -0.06 0.04
CA MET A 56 3.48 0.90 0.54
C MET A 56 2.19 0.87 -0.29
N THR A 57 1.07 0.63 0.36
CA THR A 57 -0.26 0.66 -0.25
C THR A 57 -0.74 2.10 -0.46
N LEU A 58 -1.73 2.28 -1.35
CA LEU A 58 -2.34 3.61 -1.57
C LEU A 58 -3.02 4.13 -0.28
N GLU A 59 -3.70 3.26 0.45
CA GLU A 59 -4.34 3.61 1.73
C GLU A 59 -3.31 4.09 2.76
N GLU A 60 -2.16 3.41 2.85
CA GLU A 60 -1.06 3.85 3.72
C GLU A 60 -0.48 5.20 3.27
N ALA A 61 -0.29 5.41 1.97
CA ALA A 61 0.24 6.66 1.45
C ALA A 61 -0.68 7.86 1.75
N VAL A 62 -1.99 7.68 1.53
CA VAL A 62 -3.03 8.68 1.86
C VAL A 62 -3.02 9.00 3.36
N LYS A 63 -2.85 7.97 4.20
CA LYS A 63 -2.79 8.13 5.65
C LYS A 63 -1.49 8.81 6.11
N ILE A 64 -0.35 8.52 5.49
CA ILE A 64 0.94 9.15 5.81
C ILE A 64 0.92 10.65 5.49
N LEU A 65 0.30 11.04 4.37
CA LEU A 65 0.23 12.44 3.94
C LEU A 65 -0.99 13.19 4.49
N ASP A 66 -1.86 12.52 5.25
CA ASP A 66 -3.08 13.11 5.83
C ASP A 66 -3.95 13.82 4.77
N VAL A 67 -4.13 13.16 3.63
CA VAL A 67 -4.95 13.67 2.51
C VAL A 67 -6.25 12.87 2.41
N LYS A 68 -7.24 13.43 1.71
CA LYS A 68 -8.49 12.70 1.47
C LYS A 68 -8.26 11.52 0.51
N PRO A 69 -8.94 10.38 0.72
CA PRO A 69 -8.89 9.30 -0.25
C PRO A 69 -9.45 9.79 -1.59
N PRO A 70 -8.99 9.24 -2.73
CA PRO A 70 -9.45 9.65 -4.05
C PRO A 70 -10.98 9.51 -4.16
N GLN A 71 -11.69 10.64 -4.16
CA GLN A 71 -13.14 10.65 -4.34
C GLN A 71 -13.42 10.64 -5.85
N GLY A 72 -13.99 9.53 -6.35
CA GLY A 72 -14.30 9.39 -7.77
C GLY A 72 -13.07 9.31 -8.69
N GLY A 73 -11.93 8.85 -8.17
CA GLY A 73 -10.68 8.72 -8.94
C GLY A 73 -9.87 10.02 -9.07
N LYS A 74 -10.35 11.15 -8.58
CA LYS A 74 -9.58 12.39 -8.59
C LYS A 74 -8.86 12.57 -7.26
N VAL A 75 -7.53 12.66 -7.31
CA VAL A 75 -6.68 13.07 -6.19
C VAL A 75 -6.36 14.54 -6.37
N ASP A 76 -6.54 15.34 -5.32
CA ASP A 76 -6.08 16.72 -5.29
C ASP A 76 -4.55 16.74 -5.09
N MET A 77 -3.82 16.87 -6.20
CA MET A 77 -2.36 16.84 -6.19
C MET A 77 -1.76 18.11 -5.55
N GLU A 78 -2.51 19.21 -5.49
CA GLU A 78 -2.05 20.44 -4.84
C GLU A 78 -1.99 20.24 -3.32
N GLU A 79 -3.05 19.65 -2.74
CA GLU A 79 -3.09 19.30 -1.31
C GLU A 79 -1.99 18.30 -0.96
N VAL A 80 -1.78 17.27 -1.79
CA VAL A 80 -0.70 16.27 -1.62
C VAL A 80 0.68 16.93 -1.56
N MET A 81 0.95 17.90 -2.44
CA MET A 81 2.25 18.57 -2.51
C MET A 81 2.48 19.53 -1.35
N ASP A 82 1.46 20.26 -0.89
CA ASP A 82 1.55 21.13 0.28
C ASP A 82 1.80 20.31 1.56
N ARG A 83 1.04 19.22 1.76
CA ARG A 83 1.24 18.29 2.87
C ARG A 83 2.60 17.63 2.84
N PHE A 84 3.03 17.17 1.67
CA PHE A 84 4.36 16.60 1.47
C PHE A 84 5.45 17.58 1.89
N LYS A 85 5.44 18.83 1.40
CA LYS A 85 6.46 19.83 1.74
C LYS A 85 6.55 20.06 3.25
N ARG A 86 5.40 20.30 3.90
CA ARG A 86 5.34 20.53 5.35
C ARG A 86 5.92 19.36 6.15
N LEU A 87 5.49 18.13 5.83
CA LEU A 87 5.94 16.93 6.55
C LEU A 87 7.40 16.61 6.25
N PHE A 88 7.86 16.80 5.01
CA PHE A 88 9.23 16.51 4.59
C PHE A 88 10.22 17.46 5.26
N ASP A 89 9.92 18.77 5.29
CA ASP A 89 10.77 19.78 5.90
C ASP A 89 10.80 19.68 7.43
N ALA A 90 9.68 19.30 8.05
CA ALA A 90 9.60 19.08 9.49
C ALA A 90 10.38 17.83 9.95
N ASN A 91 10.60 16.86 9.05
CA ASN A 91 11.31 15.61 9.34
C ASN A 91 12.73 15.59 8.76
N ASP A 92 13.28 16.75 8.38
CA ASP A 92 14.64 16.87 7.87
C ASP A 92 15.68 16.36 8.89
N PRO A 93 16.49 15.35 8.54
CA PRO A 93 17.53 14.80 9.41
C PRO A 93 18.53 15.84 9.90
N GLN A 94 18.79 16.88 9.09
CA GLN A 94 19.71 17.95 9.48
C GLN A 94 19.18 18.83 10.61
N LYS A 95 17.85 18.86 10.78
CA LYS A 95 17.14 19.63 11.82
C LYS A 95 16.72 18.77 13.01
N GLY A 96 17.27 17.56 13.13
CA GLY A 96 16.92 16.60 14.18
C GLY A 96 15.72 15.72 13.85
N GLY A 97 15.25 15.72 12.60
CA GLY A 97 14.23 14.80 12.10
C GLY A 97 14.76 13.38 11.84
N SER A 98 13.87 12.48 11.41
CA SER A 98 14.23 11.09 11.11
C SER A 98 14.33 10.87 9.60
N PHE A 99 15.50 10.41 9.14
CA PHE A 99 15.70 10.02 7.75
C PHE A 99 14.72 8.92 7.31
N TYR A 100 14.35 8.03 8.23
CA TYR A 100 13.37 6.99 7.95
C TYR A 100 11.98 7.59 7.67
N LEU A 101 11.53 8.53 8.51
CA LEU A 101 10.24 9.19 8.33
C LEU A 101 10.23 10.03 7.05
N GLN A 102 11.29 10.80 6.80
CA GLN A 102 11.46 11.56 5.57
C GLN A 102 11.40 10.64 4.33
N SER A 103 12.07 9.49 4.38
CA SER A 103 12.01 8.48 3.32
C SER A 103 10.59 7.91 3.13
N LYS A 104 9.83 7.67 4.21
CA LYS A 104 8.45 7.20 4.12
C LYS A 104 7.51 8.24 3.53
N ILE A 105 7.69 9.51 3.88
CA ILE A 105 6.92 10.63 3.32
C ILE A 105 7.18 10.76 1.81
N LEU A 106 8.43 10.63 1.38
CA LEU A 106 8.79 10.61 -0.04
C LEU A 106 8.11 9.45 -0.79
N ARG A 107 8.18 8.23 -0.23
CA ARG A 107 7.56 7.04 -0.83
C ARG A 107 6.04 7.17 -0.93
N ALA A 108 5.39 7.79 0.06
CA ALA A 108 3.96 8.05 0.03
C ALA A 108 3.57 8.96 -1.15
N ARG A 109 4.34 10.03 -1.38
CA ARG A 109 4.11 10.93 -2.52
C ARG A 109 4.28 10.19 -3.85
N GLU A 110 5.39 9.47 -4.03
CA GLU A 110 5.65 8.66 -5.22
C GLU A 110 4.52 7.66 -5.51
N ARG A 111 3.97 7.04 -4.45
CA ARG A 111 2.86 6.07 -4.57
C ARG A 111 1.57 6.71 -5.06
N ILE A 112 1.21 7.88 -4.54
CA ILE A 112 0.01 8.64 -4.95
C ILE A 112 0.16 9.16 -6.38
N GLU A 113 1.33 9.70 -6.74
CA GLU A 113 1.63 10.14 -8.11
C GLU A 113 1.52 8.99 -9.11
N ALA A 114 2.04 7.80 -8.75
CA ALA A 114 2.00 6.61 -9.61
C ALA A 114 0.57 6.11 -9.88
N ASP A 115 -0.38 6.31 -8.96
CA ASP A 115 -1.78 5.95 -9.19
C ASP A 115 -2.55 7.05 -9.94
N THR A 116 -2.12 8.31 -9.83
CA THR A 116 -2.80 9.44 -10.47
C THR A 116 -2.46 9.57 -11.96
N LYS A 117 -1.19 9.34 -12.35
CA LYS A 117 -0.74 9.38 -13.76
C LYS A 117 -1.54 8.48 -14.72
N PRO A 118 -1.73 7.18 -14.44
CA PRO A 118 -2.51 6.32 -15.34
C PRO A 118 -4.00 6.67 -15.35
N LEU A 119 -4.52 7.34 -14.31
CA LEU A 119 -5.90 7.84 -14.31
C LEU A 119 -6.05 9.07 -15.21
N GLN A 120 -5.09 10.00 -15.16
CA GLN A 120 -5.07 11.18 -16.04
C GLN A 120 -4.95 10.77 -17.51
N GLU A 121 -4.08 9.81 -17.82
CA GLU A 121 -3.93 9.29 -19.19
C GLU A 121 -5.20 8.60 -19.70
N LYS A 122 -5.91 7.86 -18.84
CA LYS A 122 -7.19 7.22 -19.21
C LYS A 122 -8.31 8.25 -19.42
N ILE A 123 -8.39 9.27 -18.57
CA ILE A 123 -9.37 10.35 -18.73
C ILE A 123 -9.10 11.12 -20.03
N ALA A 124 -7.83 11.44 -20.32
CA ALA A 124 -7.44 12.08 -21.57
C ALA A 124 -7.77 11.20 -22.80
N GLN A 125 -7.49 9.90 -22.74
CA GLN A 125 -7.85 8.96 -23.82
C GLN A 125 -9.36 8.83 -24.00
N GLU A 126 -10.16 8.82 -22.93
CA GLU A 126 -11.61 8.80 -23.00
C GLU A 126 -12.20 10.10 -23.55
N GLU A 127 -11.58 11.24 -23.26
CA GLU A 127 -11.91 12.54 -23.85
C GLU A 127 -11.54 12.59 -25.33
N GLU A 128 -10.35 12.13 -25.73
CA GLU A 128 -9.94 11.98 -27.13
C GLU A 128 -10.83 11.02 -27.93
N LEU A 129 -11.30 9.93 -27.29
CA LEU A 129 -12.27 8.99 -27.87
C LEU A 129 -13.66 9.63 -28.05
N LYS A 130 -14.10 10.45 -27.09
CA LYS A 130 -15.38 11.18 -27.15
C LYS A 130 -15.36 12.33 -28.15
N GLU A 131 -14.23 13.01 -28.31
CA GLU A 131 -14.04 14.10 -29.29
C GLU A 131 -13.86 13.59 -30.73
N GLY A 132 -13.83 12.28 -30.92
CA GLY A 132 -13.76 11.65 -32.22
C GLY A 132 -12.33 11.38 -32.63
N TRP A 133 -11.89 10.15 -32.36
CA TRP A 133 -10.63 9.57 -32.82
C TRP A 133 -10.42 9.82 -34.33
N LYS A 134 -9.49 10.73 -34.68
CA LYS A 134 -9.01 10.95 -36.05
C LYS A 134 -7.61 10.36 -36.18
N PRO A 135 -7.47 9.07 -36.50
CA PRO A 135 -6.17 8.46 -36.67
C PRO A 135 -5.55 9.06 -37.92
N ASN A 136 -4.40 9.73 -37.77
CA ASN A 136 -3.64 10.23 -38.90
C ASN A 136 -2.91 9.02 -39.53
N ILE A 137 -3.61 8.31 -40.42
CA ILE A 137 -3.18 7.03 -41.03
C ILE A 137 -2.13 7.23 -42.13
N TYR A 138 -1.78 8.47 -42.47
CA TYR A 138 -0.75 8.74 -43.47
C TYR A 138 0.41 9.47 -42.82
N LYS A 139 1.33 8.69 -42.25
CA LYS A 139 2.74 9.11 -42.27
C LYS A 139 3.23 8.70 -43.65
N ASP A 140 3.41 9.72 -44.49
CA ASP A 140 3.74 9.59 -45.90
C ASP A 140 4.90 8.63 -46.18
N ARG A 141 4.77 8.04 -47.36
CA ARG A 141 5.63 7.07 -48.03
C ARG A 141 7.09 7.52 -48.12
#